data_AF-A0A966GZU0-F1
#
_entry.id   AF-A0A966GZU0-F1
#
_cell.length_a   1.000
_cell.length_b   1.000
_cell.length_c   1.000
_cell.angle_alpha   90.00
_cell.angle_beta   90.00
_cell.angle_gamma   90.00
#
_symmetry.space_group_name_H-M   'P 1'
#
loop_
_entity.id
_entity.type
_entity.pdbx_description
1 polymer ?
#
loop_
_entity_poly.entity_id
_entity_poly.type
_entity_poly.pdbx_seq_one_letter_code
_entity_poly.pdbx_strand_id
1 'polypeptide(L)'
;MLLTLSLCCTTPAAAQDSAAIDRHTPDDIVPERALALAFLDSVGSLPASPHWPNIDPALYYDNLRSFVLYPLRFYEGKGTNFCAYSAITYIPLNYDPEGFARFMVKLYLEGEARMGSVEFKPSKAVRREAGLIKYKGALDINHAGQIWFLSLADTFKGYLNFFNRRFNKGDENTLWASTNFAKFNRMIRRLFGYKVKARGSDIIRPWIKDTYSYLQERIGRAPIFLYLNNRLLYKKKHEVTRMGIPTHYVLLLDIYKTPDDKINIVYWDYGKKTLQQVTPRLLEKIIFGITQFYPEP
;
A
#
# COMPACT_ATOMS: atom_id res chain seq x y z
N MET A 1 25.70 -64.38 -18.52
CA MET A 1 26.30 -63.41 -17.58
C MET A 1 25.58 -62.08 -17.78
N LEU A 2 24.89 -61.59 -16.75
CA LEU A 2 23.88 -60.53 -16.84
C LEU A 2 24.47 -59.16 -17.24
N LEU A 3 23.73 -58.45 -18.10
CA LEU A 3 23.84 -57.00 -18.31
C LEU A 3 23.38 -56.24 -17.05
N THR A 4 24.16 -55.25 -16.62
CA THR A 4 23.70 -54.20 -15.68
C THR A 4 23.80 -52.84 -16.36
N LEU A 5 22.67 -52.36 -16.89
CA LEU A 5 22.47 -50.94 -17.21
C LEU A 5 22.39 -50.15 -15.90
N SER A 6 23.31 -49.21 -15.69
CA SER A 6 23.17 -48.19 -14.64
C SER A 6 22.40 -47.01 -15.22
N LEU A 7 21.09 -46.94 -14.95
CA LEU A 7 20.30 -45.73 -15.12
C LEU A 7 20.70 -44.74 -14.02
N CYS A 8 21.48 -43.72 -14.36
CA CYS A 8 21.56 -42.51 -13.55
C CYS A 8 20.29 -41.69 -13.79
N CYS A 9 19.28 -41.90 -12.94
CA CYS A 9 18.15 -41.00 -12.79
C CYS A 9 18.65 -39.65 -12.27
N THR A 10 18.89 -38.69 -13.16
CA THR A 10 18.95 -37.28 -12.79
C THR A 10 17.53 -36.85 -12.43
N THR A 11 17.26 -36.75 -11.14
CA THR A 11 16.05 -36.09 -10.63
C THR A 11 16.07 -34.63 -11.11
N PRO A 12 15.01 -34.14 -11.79
CA PRO A 12 14.89 -32.72 -11.99
C PRO A 12 14.68 -32.08 -10.62
N ALA A 13 15.54 -31.13 -10.27
CA ALA A 13 15.38 -30.29 -9.10
C ALA A 13 13.94 -29.75 -9.12
N ALA A 14 13.20 -30.09 -8.07
CA ALA A 14 11.82 -29.68 -7.89
C ALA A 14 11.74 -28.16 -7.93
N ALA A 15 11.26 -27.62 -9.05
CA ALA A 15 10.64 -26.32 -9.13
C ALA A 15 9.34 -26.38 -8.31
N GLN A 16 9.47 -26.35 -6.99
CA GLN A 16 8.34 -26.27 -6.08
C GLN A 16 8.06 -24.80 -5.76
N ASP A 17 6.91 -24.36 -6.25
CA ASP A 17 6.05 -23.30 -5.73
C ASP A 17 6.61 -21.88 -5.60
N SER A 18 6.78 -21.22 -6.75
CA SER A 18 6.54 -19.76 -6.85
C SER A 18 5.09 -19.43 -7.27
N ALA A 19 4.20 -20.43 -7.34
CA ALA A 19 2.82 -20.32 -7.79
C ALA A 19 1.81 -19.90 -6.69
N ALA A 20 2.29 -19.44 -5.52
CA ALA A 20 1.44 -19.20 -4.36
C ALA A 20 1.06 -17.73 -4.08
N ILE A 21 1.51 -16.76 -4.89
CA ILE A 21 1.32 -15.32 -4.56
C ILE A 21 0.41 -14.57 -5.56
N ASP A 22 -0.22 -15.29 -6.50
CA ASP A 22 -1.18 -14.67 -7.45
C ASP A 22 -2.39 -15.58 -7.72
N ARG A 23 -3.02 -16.12 -6.67
CA ARG A 23 -4.21 -16.99 -6.81
C ARG A 23 -5.55 -16.24 -6.73
N HIS A 24 -5.61 -14.96 -7.01
CA HIS A 24 -6.92 -14.28 -7.13
C HIS A 24 -7.00 -13.69 -8.53
N THR A 25 -7.33 -14.57 -9.47
CA THR A 25 -7.89 -14.11 -10.73
C THR A 25 -9.23 -13.40 -10.44
N PRO A 26 -9.69 -12.48 -11.29
CA PRO A 26 -10.98 -11.79 -11.09
C PRO A 26 -12.18 -12.72 -10.91
N ASP A 27 -12.05 -13.98 -11.35
CA ASP A 27 -13.09 -15.01 -11.30
C ASP A 27 -13.19 -15.70 -9.93
N ASP A 28 -12.21 -15.52 -9.04
CA ASP A 28 -12.23 -16.02 -7.66
C ASP A 28 -12.59 -14.89 -6.68
N ILE A 29 -13.82 -14.37 -6.76
CA ILE A 29 -14.32 -13.43 -5.75
C ILE A 29 -14.41 -14.19 -4.42
N VAL A 30 -13.45 -13.96 -3.53
CA VAL A 30 -13.50 -14.51 -2.16
C VAL A 30 -14.77 -14.03 -1.42
N PRO A 31 -15.35 -14.84 -0.54
CA PRO A 31 -16.64 -14.55 0.11
C PRO A 31 -16.74 -13.15 0.74
N GLU A 32 -15.65 -12.65 1.32
CA GLU A 32 -15.59 -11.34 1.97
C GLU A 32 -15.78 -10.20 0.96
N ARG A 33 -15.26 -10.35 -0.26
CA ARG A 33 -15.47 -9.37 -1.34
C ARG A 33 -16.90 -9.41 -1.86
N ALA A 34 -17.54 -10.58 -1.87
CA ALA A 34 -18.94 -10.70 -2.26
C ALA A 34 -19.86 -9.96 -1.29
N LEU A 35 -19.59 -10.03 0.03
CA LEU A 35 -20.33 -9.26 1.03
C LEU A 35 -20.19 -7.75 0.83
N ALA A 36 -18.96 -7.29 0.55
CA ALA A 36 -18.71 -5.88 0.25
C ALA A 36 -19.46 -5.40 -1.01
N LEU A 37 -19.48 -6.20 -2.08
CA LEU A 37 -20.24 -5.91 -3.29
C LEU A 37 -21.75 -5.90 -3.03
N ALA A 38 -22.28 -6.89 -2.31
CA ALA A 38 -23.69 -6.94 -1.95
C ALA A 38 -24.11 -5.72 -1.09
N PHE A 39 -23.26 -5.30 -0.15
CA PHE A 39 -23.48 -4.07 0.59
C PHE A 39 -23.53 -2.87 -0.36
N LEU A 40 -22.55 -2.71 -1.25
CA LEU A 40 -22.58 -1.63 -2.22
C LEU A 40 -23.88 -1.70 -3.04
N ASP A 41 -24.20 -2.83 -3.66
CA ASP A 41 -25.42 -3.02 -4.45
C ASP A 41 -26.69 -2.61 -3.69
N SER A 42 -26.76 -2.88 -2.38
CA SER A 42 -27.88 -2.47 -1.52
C SER A 42 -27.99 -0.95 -1.31
N VAL A 43 -26.86 -0.22 -1.37
CA VAL A 43 -26.84 1.26 -1.36
C VAL A 43 -27.37 1.82 -2.69
N GLY A 44 -27.12 1.11 -3.80
CA GLY A 44 -27.55 1.51 -5.14
C GLY A 44 -26.80 2.73 -5.66
N SER A 45 -27.32 3.92 -5.43
CA SER A 45 -26.75 5.18 -5.92
C SER A 45 -26.51 6.17 -4.78
N LEU A 46 -25.49 7.02 -4.92
CA LEU A 46 -25.16 8.04 -3.93
C LEU A 46 -25.59 9.43 -4.44
N PRO A 47 -26.22 10.25 -3.60
CA PRO A 47 -26.49 11.65 -3.95
C PRO A 47 -25.20 12.47 -3.95
N ALA A 48 -25.25 13.66 -4.54
CA ALA A 48 -24.18 14.65 -4.38
C ALA A 48 -24.01 15.00 -2.89
N SER A 49 -22.78 14.89 -2.38
CA SER A 49 -22.51 15.15 -0.96
C SER A 49 -22.24 16.64 -0.72
N PRO A 50 -22.97 17.31 0.19
CA PRO A 50 -22.66 18.69 0.59
C PRO A 50 -21.31 18.78 1.33
N HIS A 51 -20.79 17.65 1.81
CA HIS A 51 -19.50 17.59 2.47
C HIS A 51 -18.35 17.50 1.48
N TRP A 52 -18.57 16.98 0.28
CA TRP A 52 -17.53 16.72 -0.73
C TRP A 52 -17.91 17.33 -2.08
N PRO A 53 -17.87 18.67 -2.21
CA PRO A 53 -18.51 19.40 -3.31
C PRO A 53 -17.92 19.13 -4.70
N ASN A 54 -16.70 18.60 -4.78
CA ASN A 54 -16.01 18.32 -6.04
C ASN A 54 -15.91 16.81 -6.35
N ILE A 55 -16.60 15.98 -5.57
CA ILE A 55 -16.67 14.55 -5.83
C ILE A 55 -17.86 14.24 -6.72
N ASP A 56 -17.58 13.60 -7.86
CA ASP A 56 -18.62 13.00 -8.68
C ASP A 56 -19.13 11.72 -7.99
N PRO A 57 -20.42 11.59 -7.66
CA PRO A 57 -20.94 10.45 -6.92
C PRO A 57 -20.84 9.13 -7.69
N ALA A 58 -21.03 9.16 -9.02
CA ALA A 58 -20.99 7.97 -9.84
C ALA A 58 -19.55 7.47 -9.96
N LEU A 59 -18.59 8.35 -10.28
CA LEU A 59 -17.18 7.99 -10.34
C LEU A 59 -16.63 7.54 -8.97
N TYR A 60 -17.06 8.19 -7.89
CA TYR A 60 -16.71 7.77 -6.53
C TYR A 60 -17.17 6.35 -6.25
N TYR A 61 -18.43 6.05 -6.58
CA TYR A 61 -19.03 4.76 -6.34
C TYR A 61 -18.39 3.66 -7.22
N ASP A 62 -18.11 3.94 -8.48
CA ASP A 62 -17.37 3.05 -9.38
C ASP A 62 -15.96 2.75 -8.87
N ASN A 63 -15.27 3.77 -8.32
CA ASN A 63 -13.97 3.57 -7.69
C ASN A 63 -14.08 2.59 -6.51
N LEU A 64 -15.08 2.73 -5.63
CA LEU A 64 -15.27 1.81 -4.50
C LEU A 64 -15.48 0.37 -4.96
N ARG A 65 -16.34 0.14 -5.96
CA ARG A 65 -16.54 -1.19 -6.55
C ARG A 65 -15.25 -1.75 -7.13
N SER A 66 -14.49 -0.92 -7.86
CA SER A 66 -13.21 -1.31 -8.43
C SER A 66 -12.19 -1.69 -7.36
N PHE A 67 -12.19 -1.07 -6.18
CA PHE A 67 -11.26 -1.42 -5.10
C PHE A 67 -11.57 -2.78 -4.49
N VAL A 68 -12.86 -3.10 -4.33
CA VAL A 68 -13.30 -4.40 -3.83
C VAL A 68 -12.91 -5.51 -4.80
N LEU A 69 -13.16 -5.31 -6.10
CA LEU A 69 -12.84 -6.30 -7.14
C LEU A 69 -11.33 -6.44 -7.37
N TYR A 70 -10.59 -5.33 -7.33
CA TYR A 70 -9.20 -5.27 -7.71
C TYR A 70 -8.35 -4.49 -6.69
N PRO A 71 -8.07 -5.05 -5.49
CA PRO A 71 -7.35 -4.35 -4.43
C PRO A 71 -5.97 -3.80 -4.83
N LEU A 72 -5.29 -4.45 -5.77
CA LEU A 72 -3.98 -4.03 -6.27
C LEU A 72 -4.04 -3.02 -7.43
N ARG A 73 -5.23 -2.66 -7.95
CA ARG A 73 -5.36 -1.59 -8.95
C ARG A 73 -5.44 -0.20 -8.34
N PHE A 74 -5.39 -0.11 -7.02
CA PHE A 74 -5.48 1.17 -6.32
C PHE A 74 -4.28 2.07 -6.66
N TYR A 75 -4.59 3.26 -7.18
CA TYR A 75 -3.59 4.20 -7.70
C TYR A 75 -3.61 5.51 -6.91
N GLU A 76 -2.43 5.89 -6.43
CA GLU A 76 -2.19 7.06 -5.58
C GLU A 76 -1.87 8.36 -6.32
N GLY A 77 -1.66 8.25 -7.63
CA GLY A 77 -1.29 9.38 -8.48
C GLY A 77 0.19 9.63 -8.61
N LYS A 78 0.67 9.83 -9.84
CA LYS A 78 2.07 10.13 -10.11
C LYS A 78 2.44 11.52 -9.57
N GLY A 79 3.42 11.55 -8.68
CA GLY A 79 4.00 12.78 -8.16
C GLY A 79 3.51 13.17 -6.76
N THR A 80 2.46 12.51 -6.27
CA THR A 80 2.00 12.64 -4.89
C THR A 80 2.92 11.87 -3.94
N ASN A 81 2.83 12.19 -2.65
CA ASN A 81 3.51 11.47 -1.57
C ASN A 81 2.55 10.48 -0.86
N PHE A 82 1.58 9.93 -1.58
CA PHE A 82 0.52 9.06 -1.02
C PHE A 82 0.86 7.56 -0.93
N CYS A 83 2.08 7.14 -1.31
CA CYS A 83 2.54 5.73 -1.28
C CYS A 83 2.22 4.95 -0.03
N ALA A 84 2.42 5.55 1.14
CA ALA A 84 2.10 4.92 2.41
C ALA A 84 0.60 4.68 2.60
N TYR A 85 -0.23 5.61 2.15
CA TYR A 85 -1.68 5.47 2.22
C TYR A 85 -2.19 4.47 1.19
N SER A 86 -1.56 4.41 0.03
CA SER A 86 -1.82 3.38 -0.97
C SER A 86 -1.52 1.99 -0.42
N ALA A 87 -0.31 1.81 0.11
CA ALA A 87 0.14 0.55 0.70
C ALA A 87 -0.74 0.10 1.88
N ILE A 88 -1.10 1.00 2.80
CA ILE A 88 -1.94 0.64 3.95
C ILE A 88 -3.36 0.24 3.53
N THR A 89 -3.85 0.72 2.39
CA THR A 89 -5.19 0.38 1.86
C THR A 89 -5.29 -1.09 1.45
N TYR A 90 -4.17 -1.75 1.19
CA TYR A 90 -4.12 -3.20 1.00
C TYR A 90 -4.78 -3.94 2.17
N ILE A 91 -4.63 -3.45 3.40
CA ILE A 91 -5.13 -4.11 4.60
C ILE A 91 -6.67 -4.20 4.58
N PRO A 92 -7.42 -3.09 4.63
CA PRO A 92 -8.87 -3.16 4.65
C PRO A 92 -9.44 -3.86 3.41
N LEU A 93 -8.86 -3.68 2.23
CA LEU A 93 -9.38 -4.31 1.00
C LEU A 93 -9.21 -5.84 0.96
N ASN A 94 -8.29 -6.42 1.74
CA ASN A 94 -8.07 -7.87 1.77
C ASN A 94 -8.54 -8.54 3.06
N TYR A 95 -8.70 -7.80 4.16
CA TYR A 95 -9.04 -8.38 5.47
C TYR A 95 -10.41 -7.93 6.00
N ASP A 96 -10.94 -6.80 5.55
CA ASP A 96 -12.30 -6.32 5.90
C ASP A 96 -12.87 -5.41 4.79
N PRO A 97 -13.08 -5.95 3.56
CA PRO A 97 -13.51 -5.14 2.43
C PRO A 97 -14.92 -4.56 2.64
N GLU A 98 -15.80 -5.27 3.34
CA GLU A 98 -17.15 -4.78 3.66
C GLU A 98 -17.09 -3.61 4.65
N GLY A 99 -16.35 -3.76 5.76
CA GLY A 99 -16.17 -2.69 6.73
C GLY A 99 -15.53 -1.45 6.11
N PHE A 100 -14.59 -1.63 5.18
CA PHE A 100 -14.03 -0.53 4.40
C PHE A 100 -15.07 0.16 3.51
N ALA A 101 -15.87 -0.60 2.77
CA ALA A 101 -16.92 -0.05 1.91
C ALA A 101 -17.94 0.74 2.73
N ARG A 102 -18.40 0.19 3.87
CA ARG A 102 -19.31 0.86 4.81
C ARG A 102 -18.71 2.15 5.36
N PHE A 103 -17.44 2.11 5.77
CA PHE A 103 -16.73 3.29 6.24
C PHE A 103 -16.67 4.39 5.17
N MET A 104 -16.29 4.03 3.94
CA MET A 104 -16.14 4.99 2.85
C MET A 104 -17.49 5.61 2.46
N VAL A 105 -18.56 4.81 2.36
CA VAL A 105 -19.92 5.34 2.11
C VAL A 105 -20.34 6.30 3.23
N LYS A 106 -20.11 5.93 4.49
CA LYS A 106 -20.43 6.79 5.64
C LYS A 106 -19.65 8.12 5.61
N LEU A 107 -18.34 8.05 5.40
CA LEU A 107 -17.48 9.23 5.32
C LEU A 107 -17.91 10.18 4.18
N TYR A 108 -18.37 9.62 3.07
CA TYR A 108 -18.90 10.40 1.95
C TYR A 108 -20.22 11.09 2.30
N LEU A 109 -21.18 10.36 2.89
CA LEU A 109 -22.51 10.87 3.19
C LEU A 109 -22.53 11.86 4.36
N GLU A 110 -21.74 11.61 5.40
CA GLU A 110 -21.78 12.39 6.65
C GLU A 110 -20.60 13.37 6.78
N GLY A 111 -19.57 13.23 5.93
CA GLY A 111 -18.35 14.02 6.02
C GLY A 111 -17.44 13.65 7.20
N GLU A 112 -17.86 12.70 8.03
CA GLU A 112 -17.10 12.11 9.13
C GLU A 112 -17.46 10.62 9.28
N ALA A 113 -16.52 9.82 9.77
CA ALA A 113 -16.73 8.39 10.01
C ALA A 113 -15.68 7.87 10.99
N ARG A 114 -15.93 6.69 11.57
CA ARG A 114 -14.98 6.01 12.46
C ARG A 114 -14.47 4.73 11.83
N MET A 115 -13.16 4.49 11.94
CA MET A 115 -12.51 3.21 11.62
C MET A 115 -11.57 2.84 12.76
N GLY A 116 -11.80 1.67 13.35
CA GLY A 116 -11.13 1.25 14.58
C GLY A 116 -11.25 2.31 15.68
N SER A 117 -10.12 2.72 16.24
CA SER A 117 -10.01 3.72 17.31
C SER A 117 -9.92 5.18 16.82
N VAL A 118 -10.21 5.42 15.54
CA VAL A 118 -9.94 6.70 14.88
C VAL A 118 -11.21 7.28 14.31
N GLU A 119 -11.49 8.51 14.70
CA GLU A 119 -12.56 9.32 14.14
C GLU A 119 -11.98 10.25 13.08
N PHE A 120 -12.48 10.11 11.87
CA PHE A 120 -12.12 10.94 10.73
C PHE A 120 -13.09 12.11 10.66
N LYS A 121 -12.54 13.31 10.78
CA LYS A 121 -13.26 14.56 10.55
C LYS A 121 -12.41 15.49 9.66
N PRO A 122 -12.33 15.19 8.36
CA PRO A 122 -11.46 15.93 7.45
C PRO A 122 -11.80 17.42 7.44
N SER A 123 -10.76 18.24 7.44
CA SER A 123 -10.90 19.70 7.44
C SER A 123 -11.66 20.20 6.21
N LYS A 124 -12.24 21.39 6.32
CA LYS A 124 -12.93 22.04 5.19
C LYS A 124 -12.01 22.19 3.97
N ALA A 125 -10.71 22.41 4.18
CA ALA A 125 -9.74 22.54 3.11
C ALA A 125 -9.55 21.22 2.35
N VAL A 126 -9.38 20.11 3.07
CA VAL A 126 -9.32 18.77 2.47
C VAL A 126 -10.59 18.42 1.71
N ARG A 127 -11.75 18.66 2.33
CA ARG A 127 -13.05 18.37 1.71
C ARG A 127 -13.30 19.14 0.41
N ARG A 128 -12.78 20.37 0.32
CA ARG A 128 -12.85 21.18 -0.89
C ARG A 128 -11.87 20.75 -1.97
N GLU A 129 -10.71 20.22 -1.61
CA GLU A 129 -9.71 19.81 -2.62
C GLU A 129 -9.98 18.40 -3.17
N ALA A 130 -10.57 17.51 -2.37
CA ALA A 130 -10.89 16.15 -2.83
C ALA A 130 -11.80 16.19 -4.07
N GLY A 131 -11.39 15.48 -5.13
CA GLY A 131 -12.00 15.49 -6.45
C GLY A 131 -11.34 16.43 -7.47
N LEU A 132 -10.51 17.38 -7.01
CA LEU A 132 -9.81 18.33 -7.89
C LEU A 132 -8.38 17.90 -8.25
N ILE A 133 -7.79 16.94 -7.53
CA ILE A 133 -6.42 16.50 -7.77
C ILE A 133 -6.38 15.70 -9.07
N LYS A 134 -5.55 16.12 -10.02
CA LYS A 134 -5.38 15.45 -11.32
C LYS A 134 -4.04 14.72 -11.34
N TYR A 135 -4.06 13.40 -11.45
CA TYR A 135 -2.85 12.58 -11.49
C TYR A 135 -2.24 12.54 -12.90
N LYS A 136 -1.66 13.67 -13.35
CA LYS A 136 -1.06 13.87 -14.69
C LYS A 136 -1.84 13.19 -15.84
N GLY A 137 -3.10 13.62 -15.97
CA GLY A 137 -4.03 13.33 -17.06
C GLY A 137 -5.43 13.79 -16.61
N ALA A 138 -6.23 14.41 -17.48
CA ALA A 138 -7.57 14.88 -17.09
C ALA A 138 -8.55 13.73 -16.76
N LEU A 139 -8.22 12.50 -17.19
CA LEU A 139 -9.05 11.31 -17.09
C LEU A 139 -8.69 10.38 -15.91
N ASP A 140 -7.68 10.72 -15.10
CA ASP A 140 -7.19 9.88 -14.01
C ASP A 140 -7.51 10.53 -12.65
N ILE A 141 -8.82 10.71 -12.39
CA ILE A 141 -9.33 11.18 -11.12
C ILE A 141 -9.89 10.00 -10.35
N ASN A 142 -9.18 9.61 -9.30
CA ASN A 142 -9.65 8.61 -8.35
C ASN A 142 -10.34 9.32 -7.17
N HIS A 143 -11.65 9.57 -7.29
CA HIS A 143 -12.45 10.28 -6.31
C HIS A 143 -12.44 9.59 -4.93
N ALA A 144 -12.64 8.27 -4.90
CA ALA A 144 -12.65 7.53 -3.64
C ALA A 144 -11.27 7.47 -3.01
N GLY A 145 -10.22 7.30 -3.83
CA GLY A 145 -8.83 7.38 -3.38
C GLY A 145 -8.51 8.75 -2.79
N GLN A 146 -8.93 9.85 -3.42
CA GLN A 146 -8.69 11.19 -2.90
C GLN A 146 -9.34 11.45 -1.56
N ILE A 147 -10.62 11.06 -1.38
CA ILE A 147 -11.27 11.14 -0.06
C ILE A 147 -10.45 10.37 0.96
N TRP A 148 -10.07 9.13 0.67
CA TRP A 148 -9.35 8.28 1.60
C TRP A 148 -7.96 8.83 1.96
N PHE A 149 -7.14 9.15 0.97
CA PHE A 149 -5.77 9.63 1.14
C PHE A 149 -5.69 10.96 1.87
N LEU A 150 -6.49 11.93 1.46
CA LEU A 150 -6.49 13.23 2.11
C LEU A 150 -7.04 13.11 3.53
N SER A 151 -8.04 12.26 3.77
CA SER A 151 -8.56 12.02 5.13
C SER A 151 -7.50 11.38 6.04
N LEU A 152 -6.74 10.41 5.54
CA LEU A 152 -5.61 9.82 6.27
C LEU A 152 -4.51 10.84 6.55
N ALA A 153 -4.12 11.63 5.55
CA ALA A 153 -3.11 12.66 5.70
C ALA A 153 -3.53 13.77 6.65
N ASP A 154 -4.81 14.13 6.66
CA ASP A 154 -5.33 15.15 7.57
C ASP A 154 -5.40 14.66 9.01
N THR A 155 -5.84 13.41 9.20
CA THR A 155 -6.02 12.80 10.53
C THR A 155 -4.70 12.45 11.19
N PHE A 156 -3.75 11.89 10.44
CA PHE A 156 -2.49 11.39 10.99
C PHE A 156 -1.33 12.34 10.72
N LYS A 157 -0.81 12.97 11.77
CA LYS A 157 0.40 13.81 11.71
C LYS A 157 1.64 13.09 12.26
N GLY A 158 2.78 13.32 11.65
CA GLY A 158 4.09 12.88 12.12
C GLY A 158 5.04 14.06 12.35
N TYR A 159 6.31 13.79 12.62
CA TYR A 159 7.30 14.86 12.76
C TYR A 159 7.50 15.63 11.43
N LEU A 160 7.24 14.99 10.29
CA LEU A 160 7.27 15.64 8.97
C LEU A 160 6.23 16.76 8.82
N ASN A 161 5.19 16.75 9.65
CA ASN A 161 4.14 17.76 9.66
C ASN A 161 4.39 18.90 10.67
N PHE A 162 5.58 18.97 11.31
CA PHE A 162 5.83 19.94 12.38
C PHE A 162 5.63 21.39 11.93
N PHE A 163 6.18 21.75 10.77
CA PHE A 163 6.06 23.10 10.18
C PHE A 163 4.77 23.30 9.38
N ASN A 164 4.17 22.22 8.87
CA ASN A 164 2.90 22.29 8.14
C ASN A 164 1.90 21.26 8.67
N ARG A 165 0.99 21.74 9.52
CA ARG A 165 -0.03 20.92 10.20
C ARG A 165 -1.38 20.92 9.49
N ARG A 166 -1.66 21.89 8.61
CA ARG A 166 -2.97 22.07 7.96
C ARG A 166 -2.82 21.94 6.47
N PHE A 167 -3.85 21.42 5.80
CA PHE A 167 -3.80 21.28 4.35
C PHE A 167 -3.80 22.65 3.65
N ASN A 168 -2.91 22.81 2.68
CA ASN A 168 -2.95 23.83 1.64
C ASN A 168 -2.91 23.15 0.27
N LYS A 169 -3.50 23.78 -0.74
CA LYS A 169 -3.48 23.25 -2.11
C LYS A 169 -2.06 22.95 -2.58
N GLY A 170 -1.83 21.76 -3.12
CA GLY A 170 -0.50 21.28 -3.54
C GLY A 170 0.22 20.43 -2.49
N ASP A 171 -0.29 20.36 -1.25
CA ASP A 171 0.32 19.60 -0.17
C ASP A 171 0.34 18.07 -0.38
N GLU A 172 -0.43 17.57 -1.35
CA GLU A 172 -0.35 16.17 -1.80
C GLU A 172 1.04 15.79 -2.32
N ASN A 173 1.83 16.78 -2.75
CA ASN A 173 3.20 16.59 -3.26
C ASN A 173 4.29 17.01 -2.26
N THR A 174 3.93 17.39 -1.02
CA THR A 174 4.86 17.90 -0.01
C THR A 174 5.05 16.92 1.16
N LEU A 175 5.86 17.31 2.14
CA LEU A 175 6.01 16.55 3.39
C LEU A 175 4.71 16.44 4.19
N TRP A 176 3.71 17.29 3.90
CA TRP A 176 2.40 17.20 4.54
C TRP A 176 1.73 15.85 4.29
N ALA A 177 1.72 15.41 3.03
CA ALA A 177 1.20 14.12 2.61
C ALA A 177 2.18 12.95 2.84
N SER A 178 3.45 13.23 3.15
CA SER A 178 4.42 12.18 3.40
C SER A 178 4.14 11.43 4.70
N THR A 179 4.62 10.19 4.75
CA THR A 179 4.49 9.34 5.93
C THR A 179 5.85 8.85 6.38
N ASN A 180 6.13 9.04 7.66
CA ASN A 180 7.33 8.54 8.32
C ASN A 180 7.05 7.18 8.98
N PHE A 181 8.10 6.43 9.32
CA PHE A 181 8.00 5.05 9.82
C PHE A 181 7.07 4.89 11.03
N ALA A 182 7.21 5.76 12.02
CA ALA A 182 6.35 5.73 13.19
C ALA A 182 4.87 6.06 12.87
N LYS A 183 4.61 7.00 11.94
CA LYS A 183 3.25 7.38 11.52
C LYS A 183 2.56 6.20 10.83
N PHE A 184 3.24 5.52 9.90
CA PHE A 184 2.69 4.33 9.22
C PHE A 184 2.29 3.23 10.20
N ASN A 185 3.21 2.84 11.09
CA ASN A 185 2.94 1.80 12.07
C ASN A 185 1.83 2.19 13.06
N ARG A 186 1.69 3.48 13.38
CA ARG A 186 0.59 3.97 14.22
C ARG A 186 -0.74 3.92 13.48
N MET A 187 -0.78 4.20 12.18
CA MET A 187 -2.00 4.06 11.38
C MET A 187 -2.51 2.62 11.42
N ILE A 188 -1.64 1.63 11.18
CA ILE A 188 -2.04 0.21 11.21
C ILE A 188 -2.68 -0.17 12.56
N ARG A 189 -1.99 0.15 13.67
CA ARG A 189 -2.49 -0.18 15.01
C ARG A 189 -3.83 0.49 15.32
N ARG A 190 -3.99 1.76 14.96
CA ARG A 190 -5.17 2.54 15.34
C ARG A 190 -6.39 2.26 14.46
N LEU A 191 -6.18 2.01 13.18
CA LEU A 191 -7.25 1.77 12.20
C LEU A 191 -7.78 0.34 12.28
N PHE A 192 -6.88 -0.64 12.41
CA PHE A 192 -7.27 -2.06 12.27
C PHE A 192 -7.10 -2.87 13.55
N GLY A 193 -6.54 -2.29 14.62
CA GLY A 193 -6.33 -3.01 15.89
C GLY A 193 -5.25 -4.10 15.83
N TYR A 194 -4.54 -4.25 14.71
CA TYR A 194 -3.59 -5.34 14.53
C TYR A 194 -2.28 -5.13 15.28
N LYS A 195 -1.69 -6.27 15.67
CA LYS A 195 -0.34 -6.33 16.23
C LYS A 195 0.68 -6.02 15.15
N VAL A 196 1.53 -5.03 15.40
CA VAL A 196 2.57 -4.60 14.46
C VAL A 196 3.95 -4.91 15.02
N LYS A 197 4.71 -5.75 14.30
CA LYS A 197 6.15 -5.95 14.53
C LYS A 197 6.92 -5.14 13.50
N ALA A 198 7.68 -4.16 13.97
CA ALA A 198 8.45 -3.26 13.13
C ALA A 198 9.93 -3.32 13.49
N ARG A 199 10.81 -3.26 12.48
CA ARG A 199 12.27 -3.12 12.65
C ARG A 199 12.79 -1.95 11.82
N GLY A 200 13.70 -1.17 12.38
CA GLY A 200 14.25 0.03 11.74
C GLY A 200 13.53 1.32 12.17
N SER A 201 13.89 2.43 11.55
CA SER A 201 13.33 3.75 11.84
C SER A 201 13.52 4.71 10.65
N ASP A 202 13.04 5.93 10.83
CA ASP A 202 13.18 7.02 9.86
C ASP A 202 14.63 7.37 9.50
N ILE A 203 15.56 7.11 10.42
CA ILE A 203 16.97 7.53 10.30
C ILE A 203 17.92 6.33 10.42
N ILE A 204 17.52 5.31 11.19
CA ILE A 204 18.36 4.15 11.51
C ILE A 204 17.80 2.92 10.80
N ARG A 205 18.61 2.30 9.96
CA ARG A 205 18.25 1.07 9.26
C ARG A 205 18.06 -0.09 10.24
N PRO A 206 17.26 -1.11 9.89
CA PRO A 206 17.14 -2.29 10.73
C PRO A 206 18.48 -3.01 10.82
N TRP A 207 18.90 -3.37 12.04
CA TRP A 207 20.10 -4.19 12.24
C TRP A 207 19.76 -5.66 11.98
N ILE A 208 20.02 -6.11 10.75
CA ILE A 208 19.74 -7.47 10.27
C ILE A 208 20.97 -7.94 9.49
N LYS A 209 21.58 -9.05 9.93
CA LYS A 209 22.82 -9.60 9.34
C LYS A 209 22.63 -10.11 7.92
N ASP A 210 21.49 -10.74 7.64
CA ASP A 210 21.09 -11.21 6.31
C ASP A 210 19.65 -10.76 6.04
N THR A 211 19.51 -9.65 5.32
CA THR A 211 18.20 -9.05 5.03
C THR A 211 17.37 -9.94 4.11
N TYR A 212 18.01 -10.67 3.18
CA TYR A 212 17.30 -11.57 2.28
C TYR A 212 16.64 -12.71 3.06
N SER A 213 17.43 -13.46 3.83
CA SER A 213 16.93 -14.62 4.56
C SER A 213 15.87 -14.20 5.58
N TYR A 214 16.05 -13.04 6.22
CA TYR A 214 15.05 -12.49 7.14
C TYR A 214 13.70 -12.18 6.47
N LEU A 215 13.71 -11.57 5.27
CA LEU A 215 12.49 -11.25 4.53
C LEU A 215 11.83 -12.51 3.97
N GLN A 216 12.62 -13.43 3.41
CA GLN A 216 12.14 -14.69 2.85
C GLN A 216 11.44 -15.55 3.92
N GLU A 217 12.01 -15.65 5.12
CA GLU A 217 11.39 -16.40 6.23
C GLU A 217 10.02 -15.83 6.64
N ARG A 218 9.85 -14.50 6.51
CA ARG A 218 8.71 -13.79 7.07
C ARG A 218 7.57 -13.55 6.10
N ILE A 219 7.87 -13.52 4.80
CA ILE A 219 6.86 -13.19 3.79
C ILE A 219 5.72 -14.22 3.77
N GLY A 220 6.01 -15.49 4.08
CA GLY A 220 4.99 -16.53 4.21
C GLY A 220 4.21 -16.51 5.54
N ARG A 221 4.57 -15.65 6.50
CA ARG A 221 3.93 -15.61 7.84
C ARG A 221 2.99 -14.43 8.02
N ALA A 222 3.30 -13.31 7.38
CA ALA A 222 2.56 -12.07 7.51
C ALA A 222 2.89 -11.14 6.34
N PRO A 223 1.95 -10.28 5.91
CA PRO A 223 2.26 -9.26 4.92
C PRO A 223 3.36 -8.32 5.40
N ILE A 224 4.27 -7.96 4.48
CA ILE A 224 5.43 -7.13 4.78
C ILE A 224 5.35 -5.81 4.01
N PHE A 225 5.34 -4.69 4.74
CA PHE A 225 5.56 -3.37 4.17
C PHE A 225 7.02 -2.96 4.36
N LEU A 226 7.65 -2.53 3.27
CA LEU A 226 9.01 -2.02 3.28
C LEU A 226 8.98 -0.50 3.20
N TYR A 227 9.70 0.13 4.12
CA TYR A 227 9.98 1.55 4.09
C TYR A 227 11.34 1.79 3.44
N LEU A 228 11.31 2.42 2.27
CA LEU A 228 12.43 2.46 1.33
C LEU A 228 12.92 3.87 1.05
N ASN A 229 14.20 3.96 0.70
CA ASN A 229 14.77 5.13 0.03
C ASN A 229 14.67 4.95 -1.49
N ASN A 230 13.62 5.50 -2.09
CA ASN A 230 13.35 5.38 -3.53
C ASN A 230 14.44 5.97 -4.43
N ARG A 231 15.26 6.92 -3.96
CA ARG A 231 16.38 7.50 -4.74
C ARG A 231 17.47 6.48 -5.03
N LEU A 232 17.70 5.56 -4.10
CA LEU A 232 18.70 4.51 -4.28
C LEU A 232 18.17 3.38 -5.18
N LEU A 233 16.85 3.19 -5.18
CA LEU A 233 16.15 2.19 -5.99
C LEU A 233 16.03 2.62 -7.46
N TYR A 234 15.75 3.90 -7.71
CA TYR A 234 15.65 4.49 -9.04
C TYR A 234 16.72 5.57 -9.21
N LYS A 235 17.92 5.21 -9.66
CA LYS A 235 18.95 6.20 -10.06
C LYS A 235 18.49 6.98 -11.30
N LYS A 236 17.63 7.98 -11.15
CA LYS A 236 17.33 8.93 -12.22
C LYS A 236 18.44 9.98 -12.28
N LYS A 237 19.10 10.09 -13.44
CA LYS A 237 20.23 11.00 -13.70
C LYS A 237 19.88 12.51 -13.64
N HIS A 238 18.59 12.87 -13.58
CA HIS A 238 18.13 14.26 -13.77
C HIS A 238 17.00 14.65 -12.81
N GLU A 239 17.22 14.64 -11.49
CA GLU A 239 16.39 15.43 -10.58
C GLU A 239 17.28 16.05 -9.50
N VAL A 240 17.46 17.37 -9.61
CA VAL A 240 18.14 18.21 -8.61
C VAL A 240 17.11 18.50 -7.52
N THR A 241 17.46 18.17 -6.27
CA THR A 241 16.73 18.51 -5.03
C THR A 241 15.36 17.85 -4.79
N ARG A 242 15.39 16.63 -4.22
CA ARG A 242 14.42 16.17 -3.20
C ARG A 242 15.20 15.53 -2.05
N MET A 243 14.91 15.92 -0.81
CA MET A 243 15.67 15.54 0.40
C MET A 243 15.90 14.03 0.47
N GLY A 244 17.08 13.58 0.94
CA GLY A 244 17.48 12.15 1.01
C GLY A 244 16.75 11.33 2.08
N ILE A 245 15.57 11.80 2.51
CA ILE A 245 14.76 11.20 3.56
C ILE A 245 13.99 10.02 2.93
N PRO A 246 14.10 8.79 3.46
CA PRO A 246 13.21 7.72 3.02
C PRO A 246 11.78 8.18 3.29
N THR A 247 10.89 8.11 2.30
CA THR A 247 9.46 8.43 2.48
C THR A 247 8.57 7.44 1.75
N HIS A 248 9.17 6.40 1.14
CA HIS A 248 8.47 5.52 0.21
C HIS A 248 8.06 4.22 0.88
N TYR A 249 6.88 3.72 0.55
CA TYR A 249 6.36 2.45 1.03
C TYR A 249 5.99 1.55 -0.13
N VAL A 250 6.36 0.28 -0.01
CA VAL A 250 5.92 -0.77 -0.92
C VAL A 250 5.44 -1.97 -0.12
N LEU A 251 4.50 -2.73 -0.69
CA LEU A 251 4.12 -4.04 -0.18
C LEU A 251 5.02 -5.10 -0.83
N LEU A 252 5.78 -5.83 -0.04
CA LEU A 252 6.60 -6.93 -0.54
C LEU A 252 5.70 -8.11 -0.88
N LEU A 253 5.76 -8.57 -2.13
CA LEU A 253 5.00 -9.71 -2.63
C LEU A 253 5.85 -10.96 -2.69
N ASP A 254 7.10 -10.86 -3.17
CA ASP A 254 8.02 -12.00 -3.23
C ASP A 254 9.48 -11.54 -3.13
N ILE A 255 10.37 -12.46 -2.74
CA ILE A 255 11.81 -12.26 -2.75
C ILE A 255 12.55 -13.57 -2.98
N TYR A 256 13.44 -13.61 -3.97
CA TYR A 256 14.21 -14.81 -4.29
C TYR A 256 15.59 -14.49 -4.87
N LYS A 257 16.53 -15.42 -4.71
CA LYS A 257 17.88 -15.31 -5.28
C LYS A 257 17.92 -15.78 -6.72
N THR A 258 18.78 -15.14 -7.51
CA THR A 258 19.15 -15.60 -8.85
C THR A 258 20.45 -16.42 -8.79
N PRO A 259 20.78 -17.20 -9.84
CA PRO A 259 22.01 -17.99 -9.88
C PRO A 259 23.32 -17.19 -9.73
N ASP A 260 23.29 -15.89 -10.05
CA ASP A 260 24.42 -14.95 -9.94
C ASP A 260 24.46 -14.20 -8.59
N ASP A 261 23.86 -14.75 -7.53
CA ASP A 261 23.80 -14.22 -6.15
C ASP A 261 23.22 -12.80 -6.04
N LYS A 262 22.43 -12.38 -7.03
CA LYS A 262 21.57 -11.21 -6.92
C LYS A 262 20.23 -11.63 -6.32
N ILE A 263 19.49 -10.62 -5.88
CA ILE A 263 18.20 -10.79 -5.23
C ILE A 263 17.15 -10.07 -6.08
N ASN A 264 16.15 -10.83 -6.51
CA ASN A 264 14.94 -10.28 -7.09
C ASN A 264 13.94 -9.97 -5.97
N ILE A 265 13.47 -8.73 -5.94
CA ILE A 265 12.39 -8.28 -5.07
C ILE A 265 11.17 -8.05 -5.95
N VAL A 266 10.07 -8.71 -5.64
CA VAL A 266 8.77 -8.45 -6.25
C VAL A 266 7.93 -7.69 -5.26
N TYR A 267 7.49 -6.50 -5.61
CA TYR A 267 6.71 -5.65 -4.72
C TYR A 267 5.61 -4.93 -5.47
N TRP A 268 4.57 -4.54 -4.73
CA TRP A 268 3.52 -3.68 -5.24
C TRP A 268 3.83 -2.22 -4.91
N ASP A 269 3.76 -1.37 -5.93
CA ASP A 269 4.03 0.07 -5.88
C ASP A 269 3.19 0.79 -6.94
N TYR A 270 2.56 1.90 -6.59
CA TYR A 270 1.76 2.72 -7.51
C TYR A 270 0.72 1.93 -8.36
N GLY A 271 -0.03 1.01 -7.76
CA GLY A 271 -1.04 0.21 -8.49
C GLY A 271 -0.45 -0.83 -9.44
N LYS A 272 0.85 -1.14 -9.33
CA LYS A 272 1.55 -2.08 -10.21
C LYS A 272 2.45 -3.03 -9.43
N LYS A 273 2.48 -4.28 -9.89
CA LYS A 273 3.49 -5.27 -9.49
C LYS A 273 4.79 -4.94 -10.21
N THR A 274 5.86 -4.78 -9.45
CA THR A 274 7.20 -4.44 -9.94
C THR A 274 8.18 -5.51 -9.51
N LEU A 275 9.02 -5.95 -10.44
CA LEU A 275 10.18 -6.79 -10.16
C LEU A 275 11.43 -5.94 -10.26
N GLN A 276 12.28 -6.01 -9.24
CA GLN A 276 13.58 -5.34 -9.26
C GLN A 276 14.69 -6.26 -8.76
N GLN A 277 15.77 -6.31 -9.53
CA GLN A 277 16.98 -7.03 -9.16
C GLN A 277 17.96 -6.08 -8.44
N VAL A 278 18.49 -6.51 -7.30
CA VAL A 278 19.46 -5.78 -6.49
C VAL A 278 20.57 -6.68 -5.99
N THR A 279 21.71 -6.10 -5.63
CA THR A 279 22.75 -6.82 -4.87
C THR A 279 22.37 -6.89 -3.38
N PRO A 280 22.89 -7.86 -2.60
CA PRO A 280 22.66 -7.94 -1.15
C PRO A 280 22.98 -6.64 -0.41
N ARG A 281 24.13 -6.03 -0.76
CA ARG A 281 24.54 -4.74 -0.19
C ARG A 281 23.59 -3.60 -0.53
N LEU A 282 23.01 -3.59 -1.73
CA LEU A 282 22.03 -2.58 -2.11
C LEU A 282 20.71 -2.78 -1.35
N LEU A 283 20.23 -4.02 -1.24
CA LEU A 283 19.03 -4.38 -0.48
C LEU A 283 19.08 -3.83 0.96
N GLU A 284 20.17 -4.08 1.66
CA GLU A 284 20.39 -3.57 3.02
C GLU A 284 20.42 -2.04 3.07
N LYS A 285 20.97 -1.39 2.04
CA LYS A 285 21.12 0.07 2.00
C LYS A 285 19.81 0.80 1.74
N ILE A 286 18.89 0.19 0.98
CA ILE A 286 17.63 0.83 0.58
C ILE A 286 16.51 0.68 1.61
N ILE A 287 16.55 -0.37 2.44
CA ILE A 287 15.53 -0.63 3.46
C ILE A 287 15.86 0.14 4.74
N PHE A 288 14.95 1.01 5.14
CA PHE A 288 15.02 1.77 6.40
C PHE A 288 14.06 1.23 7.46
N GLY A 289 12.99 0.57 7.03
CA GLY A 289 12.04 -0.05 7.94
C GLY A 289 11.35 -1.26 7.33
N ILE A 290 11.08 -2.25 8.17
CA ILE A 290 10.31 -3.44 7.83
C ILE A 290 9.14 -3.51 8.81
N THR A 291 7.93 -3.49 8.28
CA THR A 291 6.69 -3.57 9.06
C THR A 291 5.96 -4.85 8.70
N GLN A 292 5.66 -5.66 9.71
CA GLN A 292 4.75 -6.80 9.63
C GLN A 292 3.53 -6.51 10.49
N PHE A 293 2.36 -6.87 9.99
CA PHE A 293 1.15 -6.91 10.81
C PHE A 293 0.59 -8.32 10.84
N TYR A 294 -0.08 -8.64 11.94
CA TYR A 294 -0.71 -9.93 12.15
C TYR A 294 -2.22 -9.65 12.27
N PRO A 295 -3.00 -10.00 11.23
CA PRO A 295 -4.44 -10.07 11.33
C PRO A 295 -4.74 -11.27 12.24
N GLU A 296 -5.19 -10.99 13.47
CA GLU A 296 -5.37 -11.89 14.64
C GLU A 296 -4.21 -11.97 15.67
N PRO A 297 -4.53 -12.13 16.98
CA PRO A 297 -3.61 -11.94 18.12
C PRO A 297 -2.35 -12.83 18.22
#